data_AF-A0AAD6BRD8-F1
#
_entry.id   AF-A0AAD6BRD8-F1
#
_cell.length_a   1.000
_cell.length_b   1.000
_cell.length_c   1.000
_cell.angle_alpha   90.00
_cell.angle_beta   90.00
_cell.angle_gamma   90.00
#
_symmetry.space_group_name_H-M   'P 1'
#
loop_
_entity.id
_entity.type
_entity.pdbx_description
1 polymer ?
#
loop_
_entity_poly.entity_id
_entity_poly.type
_entity_poly.pdbx_seq_one_letter_code
_entity_poly.pdbx_strand_id
1 'polypeptide(L)'
;MITRTVSKDPRTTRGDLVNDLQRAGTKVTKATISNTLRRQGLKPCSATRVPLLKPVHVQARLKFATEHLDDPEEDWENVICMTMIPNTPPGQRRSGFVRSISRSWSGLASLQISTP
;
A
#
# COMPACT_ATOMS: atom_id res chain seq x y z
N MET A 1 24.33 4.78 8.52
CA MET A 1 24.21 5.48 7.22
C MET A 1 23.17 4.81 6.32
N ILE A 2 23.32 3.53 5.98
CA ILE A 2 22.48 2.79 5.01
C ILE A 2 20.98 2.75 5.34
N THR A 3 20.60 2.52 6.60
CA THR A 3 19.18 2.45 7.00
C THR A 3 18.46 3.80 6.91
N ARG A 4 19.17 4.89 7.23
CA ARG A 4 18.63 6.27 7.17
C ARG A 4 18.37 6.72 5.74
N THR A 5 19.19 6.30 4.77
CA THR A 5 18.98 6.66 3.35
C THR A 5 17.83 5.87 2.75
N VAL A 6 17.81 4.55 2.95
CA VAL A 6 16.73 3.68 2.44
C VAL A 6 15.37 4.00 3.07
N SER A 7 15.33 4.43 4.33
CA SER A 7 14.09 4.84 4.97
C SER A 7 13.57 6.19 4.49
N LYS A 8 14.45 7.11 4.06
CA LYS A 8 14.06 8.43 3.53
C LYS A 8 13.57 8.34 2.09
N ASP A 9 14.29 7.57 1.27
CA ASP A 9 13.90 7.29 -0.10
C ASP A 9 13.86 5.77 -0.34
N PRO A 10 12.66 5.16 -0.28
CA PRO A 10 12.50 3.73 -0.49
C PRO A 10 12.74 3.28 -1.94
N ARG A 11 12.95 4.23 -2.88
CA ARG A 11 13.30 3.92 -4.28
C ARG A 11 14.80 3.69 -4.46
N THR A 12 15.61 3.99 -3.44
CA THR A 12 17.07 3.78 -3.46
C THR A 12 17.38 2.31 -3.72
N THR A 13 18.16 2.03 -4.76
CA THR A 13 18.53 0.65 -5.09
C THR A 13 19.78 0.20 -4.35
N ARG A 14 19.99 -1.11 -4.28
CA ARG A 14 21.24 -1.68 -3.75
C ARG A 14 22.47 -1.25 -4.57
N GLY A 15 22.30 -0.93 -5.85
CA GLY A 15 23.38 -0.42 -6.69
C GLY A 15 23.81 0.98 -6.29
N ASP A 16 22.83 1.85 -6.06
CA ASP A 16 23.06 3.22 -5.61
C ASP A 16 23.79 3.23 -4.26
N LEU A 17 23.38 2.36 -3.34
CA LEU A 17 24.06 2.20 -2.05
C LEU A 17 25.51 1.72 -2.19
N VAL A 18 25.83 0.85 -3.17
CA VAL A 18 27.22 0.46 -3.42
C VAL A 18 28.02 1.66 -3.89
N ASN A 19 27.48 2.47 -4.82
CA ASN A 19 28.15 3.65 -5.35
C ASN A 19 28.40 4.70 -4.25
N ASP A 20 27.42 4.96 -3.40
CA ASP A 20 27.54 5.91 -2.29
C ASP A 20 28.58 5.47 -1.27
N LEU A 21 28.61 4.19 -0.92
CA LEU A 21 29.59 3.63 0.01
C LEU A 21 31.00 3.65 -0.58
N GLN A 22 31.12 3.37 -1.88
CA GLN A 22 32.41 3.45 -2.59
C GLN A 22 32.93 4.89 -2.64
N ARG A 23 32.05 5.88 -2.82
CA ARG A 23 32.41 7.30 -2.75
C ARG A 23 32.88 7.72 -1.35
N ALA A 24 32.32 7.10 -0.31
CA ALA A 24 32.78 7.25 1.07
C ALA A 24 34.04 6.41 1.40
N GLY A 25 34.69 5.80 0.40
CA GLY A 25 35.91 5.00 0.56
C GLY A 25 35.69 3.57 1.06
N THR A 26 34.44 3.13 1.22
CA THR A 26 34.12 1.79 1.72
C THR A 26 33.71 0.87 0.56
N LYS A 27 34.49 -0.16 0.27
CA LYS A 27 34.13 -1.17 -0.73
C LYS A 27 33.20 -2.22 -0.11
N VAL A 28 31.95 -2.27 -0.57
CA VAL A 28 30.93 -3.19 -0.07
C VAL A 28 30.27 -3.94 -1.21
N THR A 29 30.02 -5.24 -1.04
CA THR A 29 29.30 -6.04 -2.05
C THR A 29 27.79 -5.87 -1.93
N LYS A 30 27.05 -6.07 -3.02
CA LYS A 30 25.57 -6.05 -3.02
C LYS A 30 24.96 -7.06 -2.05
N ALA A 31 25.62 -8.20 -1.83
CA ALA A 31 25.18 -9.23 -0.89
C ALA A 31 25.30 -8.75 0.55
N THR A 32 26.41 -8.09 0.91
CA THR A 32 26.59 -7.48 2.23
C THR A 32 25.48 -6.48 2.53
N ILE A 33 25.18 -5.56 1.60
CA ILE A 33 24.09 -4.60 1.75
C ILE A 33 22.74 -5.31 1.92
N SER A 34 22.45 -6.31 1.09
CA SER A 34 21.20 -7.08 1.18
C SER A 34 21.03 -7.76 2.55
N ASN A 35 22.11 -8.35 3.07
CA ASN A 35 22.11 -9.00 4.37
C ASN A 35 21.94 -7.99 5.52
N THR A 36 22.60 -6.83 5.42
CA THR A 36 22.44 -5.74 6.39
C THR A 36 20.99 -5.22 6.40
N LEU A 37 20.38 -4.99 5.24
CA LEU A 37 18.99 -4.53 5.12
C LEU A 37 18.01 -5.55 5.74
N ARG A 38 18.22 -6.85 5.46
CA ARG A 38 17.40 -7.92 6.05
C ARG A 38 17.52 -8.01 7.57
N ARG A 39 18.74 -7.90 8.12
CA ARG A 39 18.98 -7.87 9.57
C ARG A 39 18.30 -6.69 10.27
N GLN A 40 18.09 -5.60 9.53
CA GLN A 40 17.40 -4.40 10.00
C GLN A 40 15.88 -4.46 9.77
N GLY A 41 15.35 -5.57 9.26
CA GLY A 41 13.91 -5.73 8.98
C GLY A 41 13.41 -5.02 7.73
N LEU A 42 14.31 -4.43 6.92
CA LEU A 42 13.94 -3.75 5.69
C LEU A 42 13.73 -4.77 4.58
N LYS A 43 12.46 -5.01 4.24
CA LYS A 43 12.07 -5.86 3.11
C LYS A 43 12.10 -5.09 1.80
N PRO A 44 12.41 -5.75 0.67
CA PRO A 44 12.23 -5.14 -0.64
C PRO A 44 10.75 -4.79 -0.85
N CYS A 45 10.50 -3.61 -1.40
CA CYS A 45 9.16 -3.13 -1.72
C CYS A 45 8.98 -3.08 -3.24
N SER A 46 7.81 -3.52 -3.71
CA SER A 46 7.40 -3.34 -5.10
C SER A 46 6.49 -2.11 -5.21
N ALA A 47 6.65 -1.32 -6.26
CA ALA A 47 5.75 -0.21 -6.53
C ALA A 47 4.38 -0.76 -6.95
N THR A 48 3.35 -0.48 -6.16
CA THR A 48 1.97 -0.81 -6.50
C THR A 48 1.40 0.23 -7.45
N ARG A 49 0.61 -0.20 -8.45
CA ARG A 49 -0.12 0.70 -9.33
C ARG A 49 -1.36 1.20 -8.59
N VAL A 50 -1.39 2.48 -8.26
CA VAL A 50 -2.54 3.13 -7.63
C VAL A 50 -3.13 4.16 -8.58
N PRO A 51 -4.46 4.33 -8.63
CA PRO A 51 -5.07 5.41 -9.39
C PRO A 51 -4.57 6.75 -8.85
N LEU A 52 -4.14 7.64 -9.74
CA LEU A 52 -3.74 8.99 -9.36
C LEU A 52 -4.98 9.80 -9.01
N LEU A 53 -5.20 10.02 -7.71
CA LEU A 53 -6.34 10.78 -7.21
C LEU A 53 -5.99 12.26 -7.09
N LYS A 54 -6.90 13.11 -7.57
CA LYS A 54 -6.85 14.55 -7.28
C LYS A 54 -7.24 14.79 -5.81
N PRO A 55 -6.78 15.87 -5.17
CA PRO A 55 -7.14 16.18 -3.78
C PRO A 55 -8.65 16.21 -3.52
N VAL A 56 -9.44 16.71 -4.47
CA VAL A 56 -10.92 16.72 -4.40
C VAL A 56 -11.49 15.30 -4.26
N HIS A 57 -10.94 14.33 -5.00
CA HIS A 57 -11.39 12.93 -4.91
C HIS A 57 -11.00 12.30 -3.57
N VAL A 58 -9.84 12.67 -3.02
CA VAL A 58 -9.41 12.19 -1.69
C VAL A 58 -10.37 12.71 -0.62
N GLN A 59 -10.70 13.99 -0.65
CA GLN A 59 -11.65 14.61 0.29
C GLN A 59 -13.05 13.99 0.18
N ALA A 60 -13.57 13.82 -1.04
CA ALA A 60 -14.88 13.20 -1.26
C ALA A 60 -14.92 11.75 -0.75
N ARG A 61 -13.86 10.97 -1.01
CA ARG A 61 -13.74 9.59 -0.52
C ARG A 61 -13.63 9.52 0.99
N LEU A 62 -12.87 10.43 1.61
CA LEU A 62 -12.74 10.50 3.06
C LEU A 62 -14.07 10.85 3.70
N LYS A 63 -14.76 11.88 3.20
CA LYS A 63 -16.09 12.29 3.66
C LYS A 63 -17.09 11.13 3.58
N PHE A 64 -17.13 10.45 2.44
CA PHE A 64 -17.99 9.27 2.26
C PHE A 64 -17.66 8.17 3.28
N ALA A 65 -16.37 7.83 3.45
CA ALA A 65 -15.96 6.81 4.40
C ALA A 65 -16.29 7.17 5.86
N THR A 66 -16.20 8.45 6.24
CA THR A 66 -16.56 8.90 7.60
C THR A 66 -18.05 8.90 7.84
N GLU A 67 -18.86 9.26 6.83
CA GLU A 67 -20.32 9.28 6.95
C GLU A 67 -20.91 7.87 7.06
N HIS A 68 -20.26 6.89 6.42
CA HIS A 68 -20.75 5.51 6.33
C HIS A 68 -19.93 4.52 7.18
N LEU A 69 -19.17 5.01 8.18
CA LEU A 69 -18.33 4.16 9.03
C LEU A 69 -19.16 3.33 10.02
N ASP A 70 -20.24 3.92 10.51
CA ASP A 70 -21.13 3.36 11.55
C ASP A 70 -22.43 2.79 10.98
N ASP A 71 -22.58 2.76 9.65
CA ASP A 71 -23.79 2.26 9.00
C ASP A 71 -23.97 0.75 9.27
N PRO A 72 -25.19 0.31 9.65
CA PRO A 72 -25.48 -1.10 9.91
C PRO A 72 -25.30 -1.98 8.66
N GLU A 73 -24.97 -3.27 8.84
CA GLU A 73 -24.72 -4.23 7.75
C GLU A 73 -25.92 -4.34 6.77
N GLU A 74 -27.15 -4.11 7.27
CA GLU A 74 -28.40 -4.11 6.51
C GLU A 74 -28.45 -3.05 5.38
N ASP A 75 -27.84 -1.88 5.60
CA ASP A 75 -27.77 -0.82 4.59
C ASP A 75 -26.90 -1.22 3.38
N TRP A 76 -25.95 -2.13 3.60
CA TRP A 76 -25.05 -2.65 2.56
C TRP A 76 -25.62 -3.86 1.81
N GLU A 77 -26.60 -4.57 2.37
CA GLU A 77 -27.25 -5.70 1.70
C GLU A 77 -28.09 -5.27 0.49
N ASN A 78 -28.64 -4.05 0.55
CA ASN A 78 -29.42 -3.44 -0.52
C ASN A 78 -28.55 -2.80 -1.62
N VAL A 79 -27.24 -2.66 -1.40
CA VAL A 79 -26.31 -2.12 -2.39
C VAL A 79 -26.01 -3.20 -3.44
N ILE A 80 -26.73 -3.15 -4.56
CA ILE A 80 -26.39 -3.96 -5.74
C ILE A 80 -25.09 -3.40 -6.32
N CYS A 81 -23.95 -4.01 -5.97
CA CYS A 81 -22.67 -3.69 -6.57
C CYS A 81 -22.65 -4.18 -8.03
N MET A 82 -23.03 -3.30 -8.96
CA MET A 82 -22.85 -3.54 -10.39
C MET A 82 -21.40 -3.23 -10.76
N THR A 83 -20.45 -4.09 -10.33
CA THR A 83 -19.11 -4.04 -10.90
C THR A 83 -19.20 -4.66 -12.28
N MET A 84 -19.28 -3.86 -13.34
CA MET A 84 -18.99 -4.33 -14.69
C MET A 84 -17.48 -4.61 -14.78
N ILE A 85 -17.02 -5.67 -14.13
CA ILE A 85 -15.78 -6.34 -14.52
C ILE A 85 -16.15 -6.98 -15.86
N PRO A 86 -15.44 -6.69 -16.98
CA PRO A 86 -15.92 -7.05 -18.31
C PRO A 86 -16.20 -8.55 -18.56
N ASN A 87 -15.89 -9.47 -17.63
CA ASN A 87 -16.08 -10.91 -17.82
C ASN A 87 -16.27 -11.66 -16.47
N THR A 88 -17.41 -11.51 -15.78
CA THR A 88 -17.75 -12.43 -14.68
C THR A 88 -19.20 -12.90 -14.83
N PRO A 89 -19.46 -14.21 -15.03
CA PRO A 89 -20.81 -14.69 -15.29
C PRO A 89 -21.72 -14.52 -14.06
N PRO A 90 -23.00 -14.16 -14.27
CA PRO A 90 -23.96 -14.01 -13.20
C PRO A 90 -24.21 -15.36 -12.52
N GLY A 91 -23.78 -15.50 -11.27
CA GLY A 91 -23.89 -16.74 -10.49
C GLY A 91 -22.79 -16.95 -9.45
N GLN A 92 -21.65 -16.24 -9.55
CA GLN A 92 -20.57 -16.29 -8.56
C GLN A 92 -20.55 -15.10 -7.59
N ARG A 93 -21.72 -14.61 -7.16
CA ARG A 93 -21.78 -13.60 -6.07
C ARG A 93 -21.50 -14.29 -4.74
N ARG A 94 -20.23 -14.59 -4.45
CA ARG A 94 -19.78 -15.04 -3.12
C ARG A 94 -19.76 -13.84 -2.18
N SER A 95 -20.55 -13.91 -1.12
CA SER A 95 -20.62 -12.97 0.02
C SER A 95 -19.25 -12.59 0.62
N GLY A 96 -18.20 -13.39 0.37
CA GLY A 96 -16.83 -13.09 0.78
C GLY A 96 -16.14 -11.94 0.02
N PHE A 97 -16.61 -11.55 -1.18
CA PHE A 97 -15.97 -10.48 -1.96
C PHE A 97 -16.15 -9.10 -1.32
N VAL A 98 -17.36 -8.82 -0.81
CA VAL A 98 -17.67 -7.56 -0.10
C VAL A 98 -16.87 -7.48 1.21
N ARG A 99 -16.78 -8.58 1.95
CA ARG A 99 -15.96 -8.67 3.19
C ARG A 99 -14.47 -8.47 2.92
N SER A 100 -13.95 -8.96 1.79
CA SER A 100 -12.54 -8.78 1.40
C SER A 100 -12.24 -7.33 0.98
N ILE A 101 -13.15 -6.69 0.24
CA ILE A 101 -13.02 -5.27 -0.12
C ILE A 101 -13.10 -4.39 1.12
N SER A 102 -14.09 -4.59 1.99
CA SER A 102 -14.24 -3.85 3.23
C SER A 102 -12.97 -3.93 4.11
N ARG A 103 -12.44 -5.15 4.37
CA ARG A 103 -11.19 -5.31 5.14
C ARG A 103 -9.96 -4.68 4.47
N SER A 104 -9.89 -4.71 3.13
CA SER A 104 -8.80 -4.08 2.37
C SER A 104 -8.85 -2.55 2.50
N TRP A 105 -10.05 -1.97 2.56
CA TRP A 105 -10.25 -0.53 2.73
C TRP A 105 -10.03 -0.09 4.18
N SER A 106 -10.45 -0.88 5.18
CA SER A 106 -10.14 -0.63 6.60
C SER A 106 -8.63 -0.68 6.87
N GLY A 107 -7.90 -1.62 6.25
CA GLY A 107 -6.44 -1.71 6.39
C GLY A 107 -5.69 -0.51 5.82
N LEU A 108 -6.20 0.11 4.75
CA LEU A 108 -5.67 1.35 4.16
C LEU A 108 -6.00 2.58 5.02
N ALA A 109 -7.22 2.65 5.58
CA ALA A 109 -7.61 3.73 6.50
C ALA A 109 -6.72 3.74 7.76
N SER A 110 -6.43 2.57 8.34
CA SER A 110 -5.54 2.46 9.51
C SER A 110 -4.09 2.85 9.23
N LEU A 111 -3.62 2.69 7.99
CA LEU A 111 -2.26 3.10 7.59
C LEU A 111 -2.13 4.61 7.35
N GLN A 112 -3.23 5.33 7.10
CA GLN A 112 -3.24 6.78 6.92
C GLN A 112 -3.33 7.57 8.24
N ILE A 113 -3.75 6.93 9.34
CA ILE A 113 -3.90 7.57 10.66
C ILE A 113 -2.59 7.49 11.49
N SER A 114 -1.59 6.71 11.05
CA SER A 114 -0.30 6.50 11.78
C SER A 114 0.90 7.27 11.21
N THR A 115 0.69 8.35 10.47
CA THR A 115 1.77 9.30 10.16
C THR A 115 1.53 10.60 10.93
N PRO A 116 2.53 11.09 11.70
CA PRO A 116 2.37 12.24 12.60
C PRO A 116 2.06 13.55 11.87
#